data_AF-A0A9P7SQ06-F1
#
_entry.id   AF-A0A9P7SQ06-F1
#
_cell.length_a   1.000
_cell.length_b   1.000
_cell.length_c   1.000
_cell.angle_alpha   90.00
_cell.angle_beta   90.00
_cell.angle_gamma   90.00
#
_symmetry.space_group_name_H-M   'P 1'
#
loop_
_entity.id
_entity.type
_entity.pdbx_description
1 polymer ?
#
loop_
_entity_poly.entity_id
_entity_poly.type
_entity_poly.pdbx_seq_one_letter_code
_entity_poly.pdbx_strand_id
1 'polypeptide(L)'
;MDGRNDQLDSAGTGLPVGKFKWKSNISTLNLRDERPPFFFNFAAINSAVIAKQVEFGLLHKRLVHAGKDHIVEACKEAGIAIDPRSIINFQCPACLLAKAPRQVHRDESHDSPHSFSRVFWDFIEHKPEGIGGRNYTFHAIDAHTRF
;
A
#
# COMPACT_ATOMS: atom_id res chain seq x y z
N MET A 1 -3.27 -28.95 -10.75
CA MET A 1 -2.91 -29.58 -9.46
C MET A 1 -4.11 -30.37 -9.01
N ASP A 2 -3.99 -31.68 -8.88
CA ASP A 2 -5.08 -32.56 -8.42
C ASP A 2 -5.27 -32.51 -6.89
N GLY A 3 -4.33 -31.89 -6.16
CA GLY A 3 -4.37 -31.69 -4.70
C GLY A 3 -4.19 -32.97 -3.89
N ARG A 4 -3.84 -34.10 -4.52
CA ARG A 4 -3.80 -35.42 -3.85
C ARG A 4 -2.39 -35.99 -3.72
N ASN A 5 -1.48 -35.64 -4.62
CA ASN A 5 -0.19 -36.34 -4.75
C ASN A 5 1.04 -35.45 -4.56
N ASP A 6 0.88 -34.20 -4.09
CA ASP A 6 1.96 -33.21 -3.97
C ASP A 6 2.85 -33.13 -5.22
N GLN A 7 2.21 -33.26 -6.39
CA GLN A 7 2.85 -33.44 -7.68
C GLN A 7 2.30 -32.44 -8.69
N LEU A 8 3.20 -32.01 -9.57
CA LEU A 8 2.92 -31.05 -10.62
C LEU A 8 3.00 -31.81 -11.95
N ASP A 9 1.86 -31.98 -12.60
CA ASP A 9 1.76 -32.66 -13.89
C ASP A 9 1.61 -31.63 -15.02
N SER A 10 2.20 -31.95 -16.16
CA SER A 10 2.08 -31.15 -17.38
C SER A 10 0.66 -31.23 -17.91
N ALA A 11 -0.01 -30.08 -18.07
CA ALA A 11 -1.38 -30.04 -18.59
C ALA A 11 -1.51 -30.59 -20.02
N GLY A 12 -0.43 -30.56 -20.81
CA GLY A 12 -0.45 -31.04 -22.20
C GLY A 12 -0.13 -32.54 -22.34
N THR A 13 0.68 -33.11 -21.45
CA THR A 13 1.17 -34.50 -21.58
C THR A 13 0.71 -35.42 -20.45
N GLY A 14 0.17 -34.87 -19.36
CA GLY A 14 -0.17 -35.63 -18.14
C GLY A 14 1.04 -36.21 -17.41
N LEU A 15 2.26 -35.94 -17.89
CA LEU A 15 3.49 -36.46 -17.31
C LEU A 15 3.91 -35.62 -16.10
N PRO A 16 4.50 -36.25 -15.08
CA PRO A 16 4.94 -35.56 -13.88
C PRO A 16 6.17 -34.69 -14.15
N VAL A 17 6.02 -33.38 -13.92
CA VAL A 17 7.05 -32.35 -14.10
C VAL A 17 7.88 -32.17 -12.83
N GLY A 18 7.29 -32.38 -11.65
CA GLY A 18 8.02 -32.27 -10.40
C GLY A 18 7.17 -32.56 -9.17
N LYS A 19 7.82 -32.67 -8.02
CA LYS A 19 7.15 -32.76 -6.72
C LYS A 19 7.30 -31.44 -5.99
N PHE A 20 6.24 -30.99 -5.33
CA PHE A 20 6.31 -29.85 -4.40
C PHE A 20 6.19 -30.36 -2.96
N LYS A 21 6.69 -29.57 -2.02
CA LYS A 21 6.50 -29.80 -0.59
C LYS A 21 6.00 -28.53 0.06
N TRP A 22 5.20 -28.67 1.10
CA TRP A 22 4.78 -27.53 1.92
C TRP A 22 5.73 -27.37 3.09
N LYS A 23 6.26 -26.16 3.28
CA LYS A 23 7.02 -25.77 4.47
C LYS A 23 6.51 -24.42 4.95
N SER A 24 5.99 -24.36 6.18
CA SER A 24 5.44 -23.13 6.78
C SER A 24 4.43 -22.41 5.87
N ASN A 25 3.46 -23.14 5.30
CA ASN A 25 2.43 -22.63 4.38
C ASN A 25 2.95 -22.04 3.05
N ILE A 26 4.20 -22.34 2.68
CA ILE A 26 4.78 -21.98 1.38
C ILE A 26 5.05 -23.28 0.61
N SER A 27 4.57 -23.35 -0.63
CA SER A 27 4.86 -24.46 -1.53
C SER A 27 6.24 -24.30 -2.14
N THR A 28 7.16 -25.22 -1.84
CA THR A 28 8.50 -25.28 -2.44
C THR A 28 8.53 -26.34 -3.52
N LEU A 29 9.00 -25.97 -4.72
CA LEU A 29 9.09 -26.88 -5.86
C LEU A 29 10.53 -27.41 -5.98
N ASN A 30 10.71 -28.72 -5.88
CA ASN A 30 11.97 -29.36 -6.21
C ASN A 30 11.94 -29.71 -7.70
N LEU A 31 12.51 -28.83 -8.52
CA LEU A 31 12.79 -29.16 -9.92
C LEU A 31 13.93 -30.18 -9.92
N ARG A 32 13.74 -31.32 -10.60
CA ARG A 32 14.86 -32.20 -10.93
C ARG A 32 15.84 -31.40 -11.80
N ASP A 33 17.13 -31.71 -11.74
CA ASP A 33 18.23 -31.00 -12.43
C ASP A 33 18.10 -30.90 -13.97
N GLU A 34 17.04 -31.47 -14.54
CA GLU A 34 16.69 -31.30 -15.94
C GLU A 34 15.92 -29.98 -16.10
N ARG A 35 16.59 -28.96 -16.65
CA ARG A 35 15.92 -27.75 -17.15
C ARG A 35 14.77 -28.18 -18.06
N PRO A 36 13.50 -27.91 -17.71
CA PRO A 36 12.41 -28.19 -18.62
C PRO A 36 12.60 -27.32 -19.87
N PRO A 37 12.36 -27.85 -21.09
CA PRO A 37 12.54 -27.09 -22.33
C PRO A 37 11.54 -25.93 -22.51
N PHE A 38 10.65 -25.72 -21.54
CA PHE A 38 9.62 -24.69 -21.59
C PHE A 38 9.65 -23.83 -20.33
N PHE A 39 9.64 -22.52 -20.55
CA PHE A 39 9.72 -21.45 -19.56
C PHE A 39 8.55 -21.49 -18.57
N PHE A 40 8.65 -22.31 -17.53
CA PHE A 40 7.82 -22.14 -16.35
C PHE A 40 8.48 -21.11 -15.43
N ASN A 41 7.98 -19.87 -15.47
CA ASN A 41 8.35 -18.82 -14.51
C ASN A 41 7.68 -19.09 -13.15
N PHE A 42 8.02 -20.20 -12.50
CA PHE A 42 7.90 -20.27 -11.05
C PHE A 42 9.16 -19.63 -10.47
N ALA A 43 9.00 -18.73 -9.49
CA ALA A 43 10.12 -18.24 -8.69
C ALA A 43 10.65 -19.38 -7.81
N ALA A 44 11.27 -20.38 -8.43
CA ALA A 44 11.99 -21.44 -7.75
C ALA A 44 13.26 -20.83 -7.18
N ILE A 45 13.26 -20.58 -5.87
CA ILE A 45 14.48 -20.21 -5.15
C ILE A 45 15.35 -21.46 -5.15
N ASN A 46 16.40 -21.42 -5.96
CA ASN A 46 17.38 -22.48 -6.03
C ASN A 46 18.00 -22.66 -4.63
N SER A 47 17.75 -23.80 -3.97
CA SER A 47 18.06 -23.96 -2.54
C SER A 47 19.55 -23.92 -2.21
N ALA A 48 20.40 -23.97 -3.24
CA ALA A 48 21.86 -23.92 -3.11
C ALA A 48 22.45 -22.50 -3.01
N VAL A 49 21.64 -21.43 -3.16
CA VAL A 49 22.15 -20.06 -3.10
C VAL A 49 21.72 -19.43 -1.78
N ILE A 50 22.66 -19.44 -0.83
CA ILE A 50 22.89 -18.44 0.24
C ILE A 50 21.76 -17.42 0.32
N ALA A 51 20.95 -17.48 1.38
CA ALA A 51 19.91 -16.53 1.78
C ALA A 51 19.95 -15.21 0.99
N LYS A 52 19.40 -15.22 -0.23
CA LYS A 52 19.38 -14.03 -1.07
C LYS A 52 18.44 -13.07 -0.36
N GLN A 53 19.04 -12.06 0.27
CA GLN A 53 18.31 -11.00 0.92
C GLN A 53 17.29 -10.43 -0.07
N VAL A 54 16.05 -10.31 0.37
CA VAL A 54 14.96 -9.82 -0.47
C VAL A 54 14.89 -8.31 -0.33
N GLU A 55 14.76 -7.62 -1.46
CA GLU A 55 14.48 -6.19 -1.54
C GLU A 55 13.17 -5.84 -0.80
N PHE A 56 13.23 -4.91 0.16
CA PHE A 56 12.09 -4.44 0.93
C PHE A 56 10.97 -3.93 0.01
N GLY A 57 11.32 -3.21 -1.06
CA GLY A 57 10.32 -2.68 -1.99
C GLY A 57 9.50 -3.74 -2.70
N LEU A 58 10.09 -4.93 -2.95
CA LEU A 58 9.36 -6.06 -3.52
C LEU A 58 8.38 -6.65 -2.51
N LEU A 59 8.81 -6.81 -1.25
CA LEU A 59 7.95 -7.28 -0.16
C LEU A 59 6.81 -6.30 0.11
N HIS A 60 7.09 -5.00 0.14
CA HIS A 60 6.09 -3.95 0.29
C HIS A 60 4.99 -4.02 -0.77
N LYS A 61 5.34 -4.28 -2.04
CA LYS A 61 4.35 -4.47 -3.11
C LYS A 61 3.58 -5.78 -2.97
N ARG A 62 4.24 -6.89 -2.62
CA ARG A 62 3.60 -8.22 -2.45
C ARG A 62 2.68 -8.30 -1.25
N LEU A 63 3.02 -7.56 -0.19
CA LEU A 63 2.24 -7.44 1.04
C LEU A 63 1.29 -6.24 1.00
N VAL A 64 0.81 -5.88 -0.20
CA VAL A 64 -0.27 -4.90 -0.40
C VAL A 64 0.02 -3.55 0.26
N HIS A 65 1.22 -3.01 0.03
CA HIS A 65 1.66 -1.72 0.56
C HIS A 65 1.63 -1.61 2.09
N ALA A 66 1.83 -2.73 2.79
CA ALA A 66 1.91 -2.78 4.25
C ALA A 66 2.98 -1.83 4.82
N GLY A 67 2.75 -1.42 6.07
CA GLY A 67 3.69 -0.60 6.83
C GLY A 67 5.02 -1.32 7.06
N LYS A 68 6.10 -0.55 7.19
CA LYS A 68 7.46 -1.06 7.40
C LYS A 68 7.53 -2.05 8.57
N ASP A 69 6.96 -1.68 9.71
CA ASP A 69 7.07 -2.46 10.94
C ASP A 69 6.41 -3.85 10.78
N HIS A 70 5.23 -3.89 10.17
CA HIS A 70 4.53 -5.15 9.87
C HIS A 70 5.29 -6.05 8.89
N ILE A 71 5.93 -5.47 7.87
CA ILE A 71 6.73 -6.24 6.91
C ILE A 71 7.95 -6.85 7.60
N VAL A 72 8.64 -6.07 8.43
CA VAL A 72 9.84 -6.51 9.17
C VAL A 72 9.49 -7.62 10.15
N GLU A 73 8.40 -7.46 10.91
CA GLU A 73 7.89 -8.46 11.85
C GLU A 73 7.51 -9.76 11.12
N ALA A 74 6.69 -9.68 10.08
CA ALA A 74 6.26 -10.86 9.32
C ALA A 74 7.44 -11.60 8.66
N CYS A 75 8.44 -10.87 8.15
CA CYS A 75 9.63 -11.49 7.57
C CYS A 75 10.51 -12.15 8.63
N LYS A 76 10.61 -11.57 9.82
CA LYS A 76 11.34 -12.15 10.95
C LYS A 76 10.70 -13.48 11.38
N GLU A 77 9.37 -13.52 11.49
CA GLU A 77 8.62 -14.74 11.81
C GLU A 77 8.77 -15.82 10.74
N ALA A 78 8.79 -15.41 9.46
CA ALA A 78 8.96 -16.31 8.32
C ALA A 78 10.41 -16.75 8.05
N GLY A 79 11.39 -16.22 8.78
CA GLY A 79 12.82 -16.49 8.54
C GLY A 79 13.34 -15.92 7.21
N ILE A 80 12.70 -14.87 6.69
CA ILE A 80 13.08 -14.20 5.44
C ILE A 80 14.04 -13.06 5.76
N ALA A 81 15.25 -13.11 5.20
CA ALA A 81 16.21 -12.02 5.31
C ALA A 81 15.85 -10.88 4.34
N ILE A 82 15.66 -9.67 4.86
CA ILE A 82 15.47 -8.45 4.06
C ILE A 82 16.84 -7.77 3.89
N ASP A 83 17.12 -7.20 2.72
CA ASP A 83 18.32 -6.37 2.53
C ASP A 83 18.19 -5.09 3.38
N PRO A 84 19.05 -4.86 4.39
CA PRO A 84 18.98 -3.67 5.23
C PRO A 84 19.11 -2.36 4.44
N ARG A 85 19.86 -2.36 3.33
CA ARG A 85 20.05 -1.17 2.48
C ARG A 85 18.76 -0.78 1.77
N SER A 86 17.97 -1.76 1.36
CA SER A 86 16.68 -1.55 0.70
C SER A 86 15.60 -0.97 1.61
N ILE A 87 15.78 -1.03 2.93
CA ILE A 87 14.86 -0.46 3.93
C ILE A 87 15.15 1.03 4.15
N ILE A 88 16.42 1.42 4.13
CA ILE A 88 16.85 2.78 4.43
C ILE A 88 16.32 3.70 3.33
N ASN A 89 15.56 4.72 3.74
CA ASN A 89 14.95 5.71 2.85
C ASN A 89 14.00 5.15 1.78
N PHE A 90 13.46 3.93 1.97
CA PHE A 90 12.46 3.42 1.04
C PHE A 90 11.22 4.32 1.03
N GLN A 91 10.89 4.85 -0.15
CA GLN A 91 9.69 5.62 -0.40
C GLN A 91 8.91 4.97 -1.53
N CYS A 92 7.66 4.60 -1.25
CA CYS A 92 6.76 4.11 -2.28
C CYS A 92 5.94 5.30 -2.82
N PRO A 93 6.02 5.64 -4.11
CA PRO A 93 5.25 6.75 -4.70
C PRO A 93 3.75 6.61 -4.49
N ALA A 94 3.21 5.39 -4.64
CA ALA A 94 1.79 5.11 -4.43
C ALA A 94 1.37 5.38 -2.98
N CYS A 95 2.18 4.95 -2.01
CA CYS A 95 1.91 5.23 -0.59
C CYS A 95 2.06 6.70 -0.25
N LEU A 96 3.03 7.40 -0.84
CA LEU A 96 3.24 8.83 -0.60
C LEU A 96 2.05 9.66 -1.09
N LEU A 97 1.51 9.31 -2.26
CA LEU A 97 0.32 9.96 -2.83
C LEU A 97 -0.96 9.59 -2.08
N ALA A 98 -1.12 8.32 -1.71
CA ALA A 98 -2.33 7.84 -1.05
C ALA A 98 -2.39 8.18 0.44
N LYS A 99 -1.24 8.20 1.11
CA LYS A 99 -1.09 8.61 2.51
C LYS A 99 -0.46 9.98 2.53
N ALA A 100 -1.28 11.01 2.30
CA ALA A 100 -0.87 12.35 2.64
C ALA A 100 -0.45 12.33 4.13
N PRO A 101 0.80 12.67 4.48
CA PRO A 101 1.13 12.89 5.87
C PRO A 101 0.17 13.94 6.39
N ARG A 102 -0.40 13.72 7.57
CA ARG A 102 -1.32 14.67 8.19
C ARG A 102 -0.55 15.96 8.50
N GLN A 103 -0.43 16.84 7.52
CA GLN A 103 0.17 18.15 7.67
C GLN A 103 -0.93 19.09 8.14
N VAL A 104 -1.08 19.19 9.45
CA VAL A 104 -1.98 20.17 10.05
C VAL A 104 -1.27 21.52 10.04
N HIS A 105 -1.46 22.29 8.98
CA HIS A 105 -1.15 23.72 9.03
C HIS A 105 -2.32 24.42 9.73
N ARG A 106 -2.09 24.92 10.93
CA ARG A 106 -2.99 25.86 11.59
C ARG A 106 -2.32 27.20 11.51
N ASP A 107 -2.72 28.00 10.54
CA ASP A 107 -2.46 29.43 10.62
C ASP A 107 -3.27 30.00 11.77
N GLU A 108 -2.60 30.73 12.66
CA GLU A 108 -3.32 31.53 13.64
C GLU A 108 -4.08 32.62 12.88
N SER A 109 -5.41 32.61 12.99
CA SER A 109 -6.21 33.72 12.50
C SER A 109 -5.95 34.91 13.39
N HIS A 110 -5.16 35.88 12.91
CA HIS A 110 -5.01 37.15 13.60
C HIS A 110 -6.36 37.89 13.69
N ASP A 111 -6.71 38.30 14.90
CA ASP A 111 -7.82 39.22 15.14
C ASP A 111 -7.56 40.56 14.43
N SER A 112 -8.65 41.22 14.06
CA SER A 112 -8.59 42.52 13.40
C SER A 112 -8.54 43.65 14.43
N PRO A 113 -7.63 44.63 14.29
CA PRO A 113 -7.48 45.70 15.28
C PRO A 113 -8.61 46.73 15.24
N HIS A 114 -9.33 46.83 14.12
CA HIS A 114 -10.40 47.82 13.92
C HIS A 114 -11.60 47.20 13.21
N SER A 115 -12.79 47.74 13.47
CA SER A 115 -14.01 47.36 12.74
C SER A 115 -13.82 47.56 11.23
N PHE A 116 -14.35 46.62 10.46
CA PHE A 116 -14.30 46.58 8.99
C PHE A 116 -12.91 46.47 8.36
N SER A 117 -11.84 46.28 9.15
CA SER A 117 -10.50 46.05 8.58
C SER A 117 -10.36 44.66 7.95
N ARG A 118 -11.22 43.71 8.33
CA ARG A 118 -11.30 42.37 7.75
C ARG A 118 -12.72 41.83 7.90
N VAL A 119 -13.30 41.39 6.79
CA VAL A 119 -14.64 40.77 6.76
C VAL A 119 -14.51 39.39 6.14
N PHE A 120 -14.94 38.37 6.87
CA PHE A 120 -15.13 37.03 6.31
C PHE A 120 -16.51 37.01 5.67
N TRP A 121 -16.62 36.54 4.45
CA TRP A 121 -17.90 36.41 3.78
C TRP A 121 -17.98 35.07 3.05
N ASP A 122 -19.17 34.51 3.01
CA ASP A 122 -19.44 33.23 2.35
C ASP A 122 -20.92 33.14 1.94
N PHE A 123 -21.23 32.16 1.11
CA PHE A 123 -22.58 31.80 0.74
C PHE A 123 -22.99 30.49 1.41
N ILE A 124 -24.15 30.51 2.06
CA ILE A 124 -24.79 29.32 2.61
C ILE A 124 -25.80 28.84 1.57
N GLU A 125 -25.59 27.64 1.03
CA GLU A 125 -26.50 26.99 0.10
C GLU A 125 -27.68 26.33 0.83
N HIS A 126 -28.90 26.55 0.34
CA HIS A 126 -30.14 25.95 0.83
C HIS A 126 -30.63 24.86 -0.13
N LYS A 127 -31.09 23.72 0.42
CA LYS A 127 -31.69 22.61 -0.34
C LYS A 127 -32.96 22.12 0.37
N PRO A 128 -34.09 21.88 -0.32
CA PRO A 128 -34.29 21.97 -1.77
C PRO A 128 -34.43 23.40 -2.32
N GLU A 129 -35.08 24.31 -1.60
CA GLU A 129 -35.19 25.74 -1.94
C GLU A 129 -35.39 26.54 -0.64
N GLY A 130 -34.72 27.69 -0.50
CA GLY A 130 -34.84 28.56 0.68
C GLY A 130 -36.04 29.51 0.62
N ILE A 131 -36.13 30.42 1.60
CA ILE A 131 -37.27 31.33 1.73
C ILE A 131 -37.35 32.28 0.52
N GLY A 132 -38.56 32.42 -0.05
CA GLY A 132 -38.82 33.33 -1.17
C GLY A 132 -38.22 32.87 -2.50
N GLY A 133 -37.98 31.57 -2.67
CA GLY A 133 -37.45 30.99 -3.90
C GLY A 133 -35.94 31.19 -4.09
N ARG A 134 -35.20 31.39 -3.01
CA ARG A 134 -33.76 31.69 -3.04
C ARG A 134 -32.95 30.51 -2.51
N ASN A 135 -31.92 30.12 -3.24
CA ASN A 135 -31.06 28.96 -2.89
C ASN A 135 -29.80 29.33 -2.12
N TYR A 136 -29.53 30.62 -1.90
CA TYR A 136 -28.33 31.07 -1.20
C TYR A 136 -28.64 32.22 -0.25
N THR A 137 -28.00 32.20 0.91
CA THR A 137 -27.86 33.36 1.79
C THR A 137 -26.42 33.83 1.75
N PHE A 138 -26.21 35.11 1.43
CA PHE A 138 -24.94 35.77 1.65
C PHE A 138 -24.78 36.07 3.14
N HIS A 139 -23.66 35.70 3.71
CA HIS A 139 -23.33 35.95 5.10
C HIS A 139 -21.95 36.59 5.18
N ALA A 140 -21.83 37.65 5.97
CA ALA A 140 -20.59 38.36 6.21
C ALA A 140 -20.44 38.58 7.71
N ILE A 141 -19.22 38.37 8.23
CA ILE A 141 -18.85 38.61 9.62
C ILE A 141 -17.64 39.54 9.64
N ASP A 142 -17.76 40.65 10.36
CA ASP A 142 -16.61 41.50 10.68
C ASP A 142 -15.69 40.80 11.71
N ALA A 143 -14.39 40.68 11.41
CA ALA A 143 -13.47 39.93 12.24
C ALA A 143 -13.20 40.58 13.61
N HIS A 144 -13.39 41.91 13.72
CA HIS A 144 -13.18 42.67 14.95
C HIS A 144 -14.40 42.59 15.88
N THR A 145 -15.57 42.94 15.37
CA THR A 145 -16.81 43.02 16.16
C THR A 145 -17.57 41.70 16.24
N ARG A 146 -17.31 40.77 15.31
CA ARG A 146 -18.09 39.55 15.09
C ARG A 146 -19.57 39.82 14.77
N PHE A 147 -19.87 41.02 14.27
CA PHE A 147 -21.17 41.40 13.71
C PHE A 147 -21.35 40.79 12.32
#